data_AF-A0A0P9G9Y0-F1
#
_entry.id   AF-A0A0P9G9Y0-F1
#
_cell.length_a   1.000
_cell.length_b   1.000
_cell.length_c   1.000
_cell.angle_alpha   90.00
_cell.angle_beta   90.00
_cell.angle_gamma   90.00
#
_symmetry.space_group_name_H-M   'P 1'
#
loop_
_entity.id
_entity.type
_entity.pdbx_description
1 polymer ?
#
loop_
_entity_poly.entity_id
_entity_poly.type
_entity_poly.pdbx_seq_one_letter_code
_entity_poly.pdbx_strand_id
1 'polypeptide(L)'
;MSNLSLIINEVKVLGSQCPGYRLKGDELKRRGWMRQFTTDEPRLSEAVELYESLGYEVHLEPVSFNEASEACKACLLADCSRYKTIYIRRKSKGSNNIT
;
A
#
# COMPACT_ATOMS: atom_id res chain seq x y z
N MET A 1 30.59 -22.78 22.86
CA MET A 1 29.15 -22.47 23.01
C MET A 1 28.95 -21.11 22.37
N SER A 2 28.61 -21.12 21.08
CA SER A 2 28.68 -19.92 20.24
C SER A 2 27.59 -18.93 20.63
N ASN A 3 28.01 -17.68 20.70
CA ASN A 3 27.31 -16.53 21.26
C ASN A 3 25.98 -16.28 20.53
N LEU A 4 24.87 -16.34 21.27
CA LEU A 4 23.50 -16.14 20.75
C LEU A 4 23.25 -14.69 20.26
N SER A 5 24.23 -13.79 20.46
CA SER A 5 24.18 -12.40 20.03
C SER A 5 24.45 -12.17 18.53
N LEU A 6 24.79 -13.21 17.77
CA LEU A 6 25.15 -13.08 16.34
C LEU A 6 23.98 -13.21 15.36
N ILE A 7 22.81 -13.69 15.78
CA ILE A 7 21.68 -13.92 14.85
C ILE A 7 20.90 -12.62 14.57
N ILE A 8 21.07 -11.59 15.38
CA ILE A 8 20.31 -10.33 15.25
C ILE A 8 20.94 -9.39 14.20
N ASN A 9 22.17 -9.66 13.73
CA ASN A 9 22.95 -8.73 12.90
C ASN A 9 23.06 -9.12 11.41
N GLU A 10 22.46 -10.22 10.96
CA GLU A 10 22.58 -10.71 9.57
C GLU A 10 21.41 -10.33 8.65
N VAL A 11 20.42 -9.56 9.12
CA VAL A 11 19.32 -9.04 8.26
C VAL A 11 19.65 -7.65 7.70
N LYS A 12 20.93 -7.25 7.74
CA LYS A 12 21.40 -5.99 7.19
C LYS A 12 22.18 -6.29 5.91
N VAL A 13 21.70 -5.71 4.81
CA VAL A 13 22.31 -5.61 3.46
C VAL A 13 22.11 -6.90 2.63
N LEU A 14 21.27 -7.00 1.59
CA LEU A 14 21.26 -6.25 0.31
C LEU A 14 19.94 -6.55 -0.46
N GLY A 15 19.17 -5.52 -0.86
CA GLY A 15 18.09 -5.65 -1.86
C GLY A 15 16.69 -5.23 -1.40
N SER A 16 16.30 -3.98 -1.71
CA SER A 16 14.97 -3.36 -1.56
C SER A 16 14.47 -3.14 -0.12
N GLN A 17 14.36 -1.86 0.26
CA GLN A 17 13.92 -1.39 1.56
C GLN A 17 12.41 -1.55 1.68
N CYS A 18 11.97 -2.77 1.95
CA CYS A 18 10.59 -3.15 2.14
C CYS A 18 10.26 -3.15 3.64
N PRO A 19 9.71 -2.08 4.24
CA PRO A 19 9.31 -2.10 5.64
C PRO A 19 8.08 -3.00 5.76
N GLY A 20 8.34 -4.27 6.03
CA GLY A 20 7.31 -5.23 6.42
C GLY A 20 6.53 -4.69 7.61
N TYR A 21 5.21 -4.86 7.53
CA TYR A 21 4.23 -4.61 8.60
C TYR A 21 3.99 -3.15 8.94
N ARG A 22 3.30 -2.42 8.04
CA ARG A 22 2.56 -1.24 8.47
C ARG A 22 1.06 -1.56 8.59
N LEU A 23 0.54 -1.50 9.81
CA LEU A 23 -0.88 -1.70 10.19
C LEU A 23 -1.83 -0.60 9.65
N LYS A 24 -1.50 0.03 8.53
CA LYS A 24 -2.23 1.19 8.00
C LYS A 24 -3.59 0.83 7.41
N GLY A 25 -3.77 -0.38 6.89
CA GLY A 25 -5.02 -0.77 6.24
C GLY A 25 -6.23 -0.60 7.14
N ASP A 26 -6.15 -1.04 8.39
CA ASP A 26 -7.26 -0.93 9.34
C ASP A 26 -7.47 0.50 9.84
N GLU A 27 -6.40 1.29 9.97
CA GLU A 27 -6.52 2.71 10.28
C GLU A 27 -7.18 3.51 9.15
N LEU A 28 -6.81 3.23 7.90
CA LEU A 28 -7.41 3.82 6.71
C LEU A 28 -8.90 3.48 6.63
N LYS A 29 -9.28 2.20 6.85
CA LYS A 29 -10.68 1.79 6.93
C LYS A 29 -11.46 2.58 7.99
N ARG A 30 -10.90 2.74 9.21
CA ARG A 30 -11.52 3.55 10.27
C ARG A 30 -11.70 5.03 9.88
N ARG A 31 -10.83 5.56 9.01
CA ARG A 31 -10.92 6.93 8.47
C ARG A 31 -11.83 7.05 7.23
N GLY A 32 -12.57 5.98 6.90
CA GLY A 32 -13.54 5.95 5.79
C GLY A 32 -12.92 5.63 4.43
N TRP A 33 -11.68 5.15 4.38
CA TRP A 33 -11.06 4.69 3.14
C TRP A 33 -11.47 3.25 2.82
N MET A 34 -11.84 2.99 1.57
CA MET A 34 -12.14 1.67 1.05
C MET A 34 -10.92 1.13 0.29
N ARG A 35 -10.46 -0.07 0.67
CA ARG A 35 -9.36 -0.75 -0.01
C ARG A 35 -9.85 -1.30 -1.35
N GLN A 36 -9.10 -1.04 -2.41
CA GLN A 36 -9.32 -1.61 -3.74
C GLN A 36 -8.35 -2.77 -3.97
N PHE A 37 -7.37 -2.61 -4.87
CA PHE A 37 -6.42 -3.64 -5.24
C PHE A 37 -4.97 -3.15 -5.18
N THR A 38 -4.03 -4.09 -5.27
CA THR A 38 -2.60 -3.82 -5.36
C THR A 38 -2.15 -3.96 -6.80
N THR A 39 -1.45 -2.97 -7.33
CA THR A 39 -0.91 -3.00 -8.69
C THR A 39 0.35 -2.13 -8.80
N ASP A 40 1.03 -2.26 -9.93
CA ASP A 40 2.13 -1.41 -10.38
C ASP A 40 1.76 -0.64 -11.65
N GLU A 41 2.71 0.13 -12.16
CA GLU A 41 2.55 0.88 -13.42
C GLU A 41 2.47 -0.04 -14.65
N PRO A 42 1.74 0.37 -15.70
CA PRO A 42 0.97 1.63 -15.83
C PRO A 42 -0.44 1.60 -15.19
N ARG A 43 -0.89 0.42 -14.74
CA ARG A 43 -2.26 0.21 -14.25
C ARG A 43 -2.53 1.00 -12.98
N LEU A 44 -1.50 1.27 -12.19
CA LEU A 44 -1.57 2.14 -11.02
C LEU A 44 -2.04 3.53 -11.42
N SER A 45 -1.33 4.20 -12.31
CA SER A 45 -1.69 5.55 -12.78
C SER A 45 -3.07 5.58 -13.46
N GLU A 46 -3.38 4.60 -14.32
CA GLU A 46 -4.69 4.48 -14.98
C GLU A 46 -5.84 4.39 -13.97
N ALA A 47 -5.67 3.62 -12.89
CA ALA A 47 -6.68 3.47 -11.84
C ALA A 47 -6.83 4.75 -11.00
N VAL A 48 -5.72 5.46 -10.71
CA VAL A 48 -5.77 6.75 -10.01
C VAL A 48 -6.61 7.74 -10.82
N GLU A 49 -6.28 7.94 -12.10
CA GLU A 49 -6.99 8.87 -12.99
C GLU A 49 -8.48 8.51 -13.09
N LEU A 50 -8.80 7.22 -13.25
CA LEU A 50 -10.17 6.74 -13.28
C LEU A 50 -10.93 7.10 -11.99
N TYR A 51 -10.40 6.77 -10.82
CA TYR A 51 -11.10 7.04 -9.55
C TYR A 51 -11.26 8.53 -9.28
N GLU A 52 -10.25 9.34 -9.59
CA GLU A 52 -10.33 10.79 -9.43
C GLU A 52 -11.41 11.40 -10.33
N SER A 53 -11.53 10.92 -11.59
CA SER A 53 -12.57 11.34 -12.55
C SER A 53 -13.99 11.00 -12.07
N LEU A 54 -14.13 9.91 -11.32
CA LEU A 54 -15.40 9.46 -10.72
C LEU A 54 -15.75 10.20 -9.42
N GLY A 55 -14.94 11.18 -9.01
CA GLY A 55 -15.18 11.98 -7.80
C GLY A 55 -14.70 11.33 -6.50
N TYR A 56 -13.72 10.44 -6.57
CA TYR A 56 -13.05 9.90 -5.38
C TYR A 56 -11.76 10.65 -5.08
N GLU A 57 -11.38 10.68 -3.80
CA GLU A 57 -10.01 10.86 -3.34
C GLU A 57 -9.30 9.51 -3.44
N VAL A 58 -8.02 9.53 -3.81
CA VAL A 58 -7.19 8.34 -3.92
C VAL A 58 -6.02 8.45 -2.95
N HIS A 59 -5.75 7.36 -2.23
CA HIS A 59 -4.66 7.24 -1.29
C HIS A 59 -3.86 5.97 -1.61
N LEU A 60 -2.55 6.11 -1.83
CA LEU A 60 -1.67 5.00 -2.18
C LEU A 60 -0.84 4.58 -0.97
N GLU A 61 -0.88 3.29 -0.64
CA GLU A 61 0.01 2.71 0.37
C GLU A 61 1.00 1.71 -0.23
N PRO A 62 2.21 1.59 0.32
CA PRO A 62 3.07 0.45 0.03
C PRO A 62 2.34 -0.86 0.31
N VAL A 63 2.65 -1.88 -0.48
CA VAL A 63 2.07 -3.21 -0.29
C VAL A 63 2.37 -3.77 1.11
N SER A 64 1.35 -4.32 1.76
CA SER A 64 1.51 -5.08 3.00
C SER A 64 1.64 -6.57 2.68
N PHE A 65 2.79 -7.16 3.00
CA PHE A 65 3.03 -8.60 2.80
C PHE A 65 2.10 -9.50 3.61
N ASN A 66 1.57 -9.00 4.73
CA ASN A 66 0.63 -9.75 5.56
C ASN A 66 -0.76 -9.89 4.90
N GLU A 67 -1.09 -8.98 3.98
CA GLU A 67 -2.35 -9.00 3.22
C GLU A 67 -2.19 -9.65 1.83
N ALA A 68 -0.95 -10.00 1.44
CA ALA A 68 -0.67 -10.59 0.15
C ALA A 68 -0.90 -12.11 0.19
N SER A 69 -1.56 -12.64 -0.83
CA SER A 69 -1.63 -14.09 -1.04
C SER A 69 -0.23 -14.65 -1.30
N GLU A 70 -0.02 -15.94 -0.98
CA GLU A 70 1.26 -16.62 -1.27
C GLU A 70 1.67 -16.49 -2.74
N ALA A 71 0.70 -16.54 -3.66
CA ALA A 71 0.93 -16.36 -5.09
C ALA A 71 1.51 -14.97 -5.44
N CYS A 72 1.15 -13.92 -4.68
CA CYS A 72 1.65 -12.58 -4.90
C CYS A 72 2.98 -12.31 -4.19
N LYS A 73 3.28 -13.02 -3.08
CA LYS A 73 4.48 -12.76 -2.27
C LYS A 73 5.78 -12.85 -3.05
N ALA A 74 5.91 -13.77 -3.99
CA ALA A 74 7.09 -13.90 -4.83
C ALA A 74 7.38 -12.61 -5.64
N CYS A 75 6.35 -12.06 -6.30
CA CYS A 75 6.48 -10.82 -7.07
C CYS A 75 6.74 -9.60 -6.16
N LEU A 76 6.08 -9.55 -4.99
CA LEU A 76 6.23 -8.45 -4.05
C LEU A 76 7.60 -8.45 -3.35
N LEU A 77 8.19 -9.63 -3.11
CA LEU A 77 9.53 -9.74 -2.53
C LEU A 77 10.63 -9.36 -3.53
N ALA A 78 10.37 -9.57 -4.83
CA ALA A 78 11.30 -9.18 -5.88
C ALA A 78 11.45 -7.66 -5.99
N ASP A 79 10.35 -6.91 -5.88
CA ASP A 79 10.37 -5.44 -5.85
C ASP A 79 9.10 -4.85 -5.21
N CYS A 80 9.07 -4.78 -3.88
CA CYS A 80 7.91 -4.26 -3.16
C CYS A 80 7.67 -2.75 -3.38
N SER A 81 8.71 -2.03 -3.82
CA SER A 81 8.67 -0.58 -3.95
C SER A 81 7.77 -0.16 -5.12
N ARG A 82 7.74 -1.02 -6.15
CA ARG A 82 6.97 -0.90 -7.39
C ARG A 82 5.46 -1.08 -7.21
N TYR A 83 5.03 -1.87 -6.22
CA TYR A 83 3.61 -2.16 -6.01
C TYR A 83 3.00 -1.25 -4.93
N LYS A 84 1.80 -0.73 -5.21
CA LYS A 84 1.00 0.04 -4.24
C LYS A 84 -0.39 -0.56 -4.11
N THR A 85 -0.95 -0.52 -2.91
CA THR A 85 -2.37 -0.78 -2.66
C THR A 85 -3.15 0.53 -2.76
N ILE A 86 -4.17 0.54 -3.59
CA ILE A 86 -5.04 1.69 -3.81
C ILE A 86 -6.15 1.70 -2.76
N TYR A 87 -6.36 2.84 -2.12
CA TYR A 87 -7.49 3.13 -1.26
C TYR A 87 -8.27 4.32 -1.82
N ILE A 88 -9.60 4.27 -1.75
CA ILE A 88 -10.47 5.34 -2.25
C ILE A 88 -11.46 5.80 -1.19
N ARG A 89 -11.88 7.06 -1.26
CA ARG A 89 -12.97 7.61 -0.46
C ARG A 89 -13.73 8.64 -1.29
N ARG A 90 -15.03 8.78 -1.09
CA ARG A 90 -15.82 9.82 -1.76
C ARG A 90 -15.25 11.20 -1.40
N LYS A 91 -14.99 12.06 -2.40
CA LYS A 91 -14.74 13.48 -2.15
C LYS A 91 -15.93 14.05 -1.39
N SER A 92 -15.70 14.68 -0.24
CA SER A 92 -16.77 15.42 0.43
C SER A 92 -17.32 16.45 -0.54
N LYS A 93 -18.64 16.49 -0.76
CA LYS A 93 -19.25 17.59 -1.50
C LYS A 93 -18.94 18.85 -0.71
N GLY A 94 -18.03 19.69 -1.20
CA GLY A 94 -17.84 21.02 -0.64
C GLY A 94 -19.21 21.68 -0.59
N SER A 95 -19.58 22.22 0.57
CA SER A 95 -20.80 22.99 0.79
C SER A 95 -20.78 24.20 -0.14
N ASN A 96 -21.23 24.03 -1.38
CA ASN A 96 -21.45 25.13 -2.30
C ASN A 96 -22.77 25.76 -1.89
N ASN A 97 -22.69 26.68 -0.93
CA ASN A 97 -23.76 27.60 -0.59
C ASN A 97 -23.87 28.57 -1.78
N ILE A 98 -24.68 28.22 -2.79
CA ILE A 98 -25.05 29.16 -3.85
C ILE A 98 -26.27 29.91 -3.30
N THR A 99 -26.01 31.14 -2.85
CA THR A 99 -27.02 32.18 -2.57
C THR A 99 -27.62 32.67 -3.88
#